data_AF-A0A7J3QGN5-F1
#
_entry.id   AF-A0A7J3QGN5-F1
#
_cell.length_a   1.000
_cell.length_b   1.000
_cell.length_c   1.000
_cell.angle_alpha   90.00
_cell.angle_beta   90.00
_cell.angle_gamma   90.00
#
_symmetry.space_group_name_H-M   'P 1'
#
loop_
_entity.id
_entity.type
_entity.pdbx_description
1 polymer ?
#
loop_
_entity_poly.entity_id
_entity_poly.type
_entity_poly.pdbx_seq_one_letter_code
_entity_poly.pdbx_strand_id
1 'polypeptide(L)' 'RYGKDFERIPLAAIGVYTYLTDRIGTGLRQLMAGARKWRLDLIDRNDLISLTELAREVTGIPMAHEVESELFEQILLG' A
#
# COMPACT_ATOMS: atom_id res chain seq x y z
N ARG A 1 -2.03 -26.12 -19.01
CA ARG A 1 -1.48 -24.76 -19.29
C ARG A 1 0.04 -24.75 -19.52
N TYR A 2 0.83 -25.72 -19.00
CA TYR A 2 2.29 -25.75 -19.26
C TYR A 2 2.88 -27.11 -19.69
N GLY A 3 2.14 -28.22 -19.58
CA GLY A 3 2.59 -29.53 -20.11
C GLY A 3 4.00 -29.90 -19.65
N LYS A 4 4.85 -30.33 -20.59
CA LYS A 4 6.25 -30.70 -20.33
C LYS A 4 7.15 -29.49 -19.99
N ASP A 5 6.78 -28.28 -20.41
CA ASP A 5 7.55 -27.07 -20.10
C ASP A 5 7.47 -26.67 -18.63
N PHE A 6 6.56 -27.27 -17.84
CA PHE A 6 6.48 -27.02 -16.40
C PHE A 6 7.80 -27.36 -15.67
N GLU A 7 8.48 -28.43 -16.10
CA GLU A 7 9.78 -28.84 -15.54
C GLU A 7 10.87 -27.78 -15.73
N ARG A 8 10.69 -26.87 -16.69
CA ARG A 8 11.61 -25.77 -16.98
C ARG A 8 11.37 -24.54 -16.11
N ILE A 9 10.27 -24.49 -15.36
CA ILE A 9 9.92 -23.37 -14.49
C ILE A 9 10.44 -23.67 -13.08
N PRO A 10 11.42 -22.90 -12.56
CA PRO A 10 11.91 -23.10 -11.21
C PRO A 10 10.79 -22.85 -10.18
N LEU A 11 10.63 -23.76 -9.22
CA LEU A 11 9.62 -23.61 -8.15
C LEU A 11 9.79 -22.31 -7.35
N ALA A 12 11.03 -21.87 -7.15
CA ALA A 12 11.33 -20.59 -6.50
C ALA A 12 10.75 -19.39 -7.29
N ALA A 13 10.80 -19.42 -8.62
CA ALA A 13 10.24 -18.38 -9.47
C ALA A 13 8.71 -18.34 -9.36
N ILE A 14 8.07 -19.51 -9.28
CA ILE A 14 6.62 -19.61 -9.03
C ILE A 14 6.30 -18.98 -7.67
N GLY A 15 7.07 -19.31 -6.62
CA GLY A 15 6.89 -18.74 -5.29
C GLY A 15 6.96 -17.21 -5.27
N VAL A 16 7.98 -16.63 -5.90
CA VAL A 16 8.14 -15.17 -6.02
C VAL A 16 6.99 -14.55 -6.81
N TYR A 17 6.65 -15.13 -7.96
CA TYR A 17 5.57 -14.63 -8.80
C TYR A 17 4.24 -14.60 -8.04
N THR A 18 3.84 -15.73 -7.46
CA THR A 18 2.60 -15.85 -6.70
C THR A 18 2.57 -14.90 -5.51
N TYR A 19 3.68 -14.74 -4.79
CA TYR A 19 3.76 -13.76 -3.70
C TYR A 19 3.50 -12.32 -4.19
N LEU A 20 4.14 -11.93 -5.29
CA LEU A 20 3.96 -10.59 -5.85
C LEU A 20 2.54 -10.38 -6.40
N THR A 21 1.98 -11.34 -7.14
CA THR A 21 0.66 -11.17 -7.77
C THR A 21 -0.49 -11.29 -6.78
N ASP A 22 -0.40 -12.25 -5.88
CA ASP A 22 -1.53 -12.65 -5.05
C ASP A 22 -1.46 -11.94 -3.70
N ARG A 23 -0.30 -11.95 -3.02
CA ARG A 23 -0.16 -11.29 -1.71
C ARG A 23 -0.03 -9.77 -1.87
N ILE A 24 1.00 -9.31 -2.58
CA ILE A 24 1.25 -7.87 -2.76
C ILE A 24 0.17 -7.25 -3.63
N GLY A 25 -0.16 -7.87 -4.77
CA GLY A 25 -1.20 -7.37 -5.66
C GLY A 25 -2.57 -7.23 -4.98
N THR A 26 -2.96 -8.15 -4.09
CA THR A 26 -4.25 -8.04 -3.39
C THR A 26 -4.22 -6.95 -2.32
N GLY A 27 -3.14 -6.84 -1.54
CA GLY A 27 -2.98 -5.76 -0.57
C GLY A 27 -2.99 -4.38 -1.24
N LEU A 28 -2.32 -4.25 -2.39
CA LEU A 28 -2.32 -3.02 -3.17
C LEU A 28 -3.72 -2.67 -3.69
N ARG A 29 -4.48 -3.64 -4.19
CA ARG A 29 -5.89 -3.43 -4.59
C ARG A 29 -6.77 -3.00 -3.41
N GLN A 30 -6.55 -3.55 -2.22
CA GLN A 30 -7.27 -3.15 -1.01
C GLN A 30 -6.94 -1.71 -0.61
N LEU A 31 -5.65 -1.32 -0.66
CA LEU A 31 -5.21 0.05 -0.42
C LEU A 31 -5.83 1.01 -1.43
N MET A 32 -5.76 0.67 -2.72
CA MET A 32 -6.36 1.41 -3.82
C MET A 32 -7.87 1.62 -3.65
N ALA A 33 -8.57 0.57 -3.23
CA ALA A 33 -10.00 0.65 -2.94
C ALA A 33 -10.30 1.56 -1.74
N GLY A 34 -9.52 1.46 -0.66
CA GLY A 34 -9.64 2.32 0.51
C GLY A 34 -9.40 3.80 0.18
N ALA A 35 -8.40 4.10 -0.64
CA ALA A 35 -8.08 5.45 -1.11
C ALA A 35 -8.99 5.93 -2.27
N ARG A 36 -9.86 5.06 -2.81
CA ARG A 36 -10.72 5.33 -3.98
C ARG A 36 -9.94 5.74 -5.24
N LYS A 37 -8.75 5.15 -5.42
CA LYS A 37 -7.83 5.43 -6.54
C LYS A 37 -7.68 4.18 -7.40
N TRP A 38 -8.09 4.26 -8.68
CA TRP A 38 -8.17 3.08 -9.57
C TRP A 38 -7.02 2.93 -10.56
N ARG A 39 -6.06 3.85 -10.55
CA ARG A 39 -4.83 3.75 -11.31
C ARG A 39 -3.64 3.85 -10.36
N LEU A 40 -2.57 3.12 -10.67
CA LEU A 40 -1.38 3.05 -9.83
C LEU A 40 -0.70 4.41 -9.65
N ASP A 41 -0.73 5.25 -10.68
CA ASP A 41 -0.11 6.57 -10.67
C ASP A 41 -0.90 7.62 -9.87
N LEU A 42 -2.07 7.26 -9.35
CA LEU A 42 -2.84 8.11 -8.45
C LEU A 42 -2.48 7.89 -6.97
N ILE A 43 -1.91 6.73 -6.62
CA ILE A 43 -1.51 6.41 -5.24
C ILE A 43 -0.15 7.04 -4.95
N ASP A 44 -0.02 7.66 -3.79
CA ASP A 44 1.23 8.22 -3.29
C ASP A 44 1.36 8.04 -1.77
N ARG A 45 2.42 8.61 -1.19
CA ARG A 45 2.70 8.45 0.25
C ARG A 45 1.71 9.19 1.16
N ASN A 46 0.96 10.16 0.64
CA ASN A 46 -0.08 10.85 1.39
C ASN A 46 -1.33 9.98 1.61
N ASP A 47 -1.45 8.83 0.92
CA ASP A 47 -2.50 7.83 1.17
C ASP A 47 -2.20 6.91 2.37
N LEU A 48 -1.07 7.11 3.04
CA LEU A 48 -0.60 6.29 4.16
C LEU A 48 -0.67 7.05 5.48
N ILE A 49 -0.89 6.31 6.56
CA ILE A 49 -0.78 6.81 7.94
C ILE A 49 0.09 5.87 8.77
N SER A 50 0.86 6.43 9.70
CA SER A 50 1.62 5.66 10.68
C SER A 50 0.73 5.25 11.85
N LEU A 51 0.83 3.98 12.25
CA LEU A 51 0.11 3.45 13.42
C LEU A 51 0.93 3.53 14.71
N THR A 52 2.22 3.82 14.62
CA THR A 52 3.12 3.95 15.78
C THR A 52 4.04 5.16 15.62
N GLU A 53 4.48 5.72 16.74
CA GLU A 53 5.44 6.83 16.76
C GLU A 53 6.76 6.46 16.10
N LEU A 54 7.25 5.23 16.30
CA LEU A 54 8.47 4.74 15.64
C LEU A 54 8.31 4.68 14.12
N ALA A 55 7.16 4.19 13.62
CA ALA A 55 6.91 4.17 12.18
C ALA A 55 6.88 5.59 11.62
N ARG A 56 6.25 6.52 12.34
CA ARG A 56 6.23 7.94 11.99
C ARG A 56 7.65 8.53 11.93
N GLU A 57 8.45 8.30 12.97
CA GLU A 57 9.83 8.79 13.06
C GLU A 57 10.73 8.26 11.94
N VAL A 58 10.64 6.95 11.65
CA VAL A 58 11.51 6.30 10.66
C VAL A 58 11.07 6.59 9.22
N THR A 59 9.76 6.67 8.97
CA THR A 59 9.22 6.78 7.60
C THR A 59 8.88 8.20 7.17
N GLY A 60 8.70 9.12 8.13
CA GLY A 60 8.17 10.46 7.90
C GLY A 60 6.69 10.51 7.55
N ILE A 61 5.97 9.38 7.58
CA ILE A 61 4.53 9.32 7.33
C ILE A 61 3.78 9.77 8.59
N PRO A 62 2.86 10.75 8.53
CA PRO A 62 2.15 11.26 9.69
C PRO A 62 1.25 10.20 10.33
N MET A 63 1.02 10.33 11.63
CA MET A 63 -0.02 9.60 12.34
C MET A 63 -1.40 10.21 12.07
N ALA A 64 -2.46 9.45 12.29
CA ALA A 64 -3.83 9.86 11.96
C ALA A 64 -4.26 11.20 12.58
N HIS A 65 -3.75 11.57 13.76
CA HIS A 65 -4.08 12.82 14.44
C HIS A 65 -3.22 14.01 13.98
N GLU A 66 -2.20 13.76 13.16
CA GLU A 66 -1.34 14.80 12.56
C GLU A 66 -1.77 15.10 11.11
N VAL A 67 -2.62 14.25 10.53
CA VAL A 67 -3.17 14.45 9.19
C VAL A 67 -4.22 15.55 9.25
N GLU A 68 -4.09 16.56 8.39
CA GLU A 68 -5.04 17.67 8.25
C GLU A 68 -5.32 18.46 9.55
N SER A 69 -4.37 18.49 10.49
CA SER A 69 -4.46 19.27 11.74
C SER A 69 -4.83 20.73 11.51
N GLU A 70 -4.24 21.35 10.47
CA GLU A 70 -4.53 22.73 10.07
C GLU A 70 -6.00 22.89 9.62
N LEU A 71 -6.55 21.91 8.90
CA LEU A 71 -7.95 21.94 8.49
C LEU A 71 -8.88 21.76 9.69
N PHE A 72 -8.53 20.87 10.63
CA PHE A 72 -9.27 20.72 11.88
C PHE A 72 -9.30 22.03 12.66
N GLU A 73 -8.16 22.73 12.78
CA GLU A 73 -8.08 24.03 13.44
C GLU A 73 -8.94 25.08 12.73
N GLN A 74 -8.89 25.16 11.39
CA GLN A 74 -9.76 26.07 10.62
C GLN A 74 -11.24 25.79 10.88
N ILE A 75 -11.67 24.53 10.86
CA ILE A 75 -13.07 24.15 11.12
C ILE A 75 -13.49 24.51 12.54
N LEU A 76 -12.60 24.33 13.52
CA LEU A 76 -12.90 24.59 14.93
C LEU A 76 -12.86 26.08 15.30
N LEU A 77 -12.00 26.87 14.65
CA LEU A 77 -11.70 28.25 15.04
C LEU A 77 -12.31 29.32 14.12
N GLY A 78 -12.68 28.98 12.88
CA GLY A 78 -13.34 29.89 11.92
C GLY A 78 -12.37 30.65 11.03
#